data_AF-A0A8X6K5Q6-F1
#
_entry.id   AF-A0A8X6K5Q6-F1
#
_cell.length_a   1.000
_cell.length_b   1.000
_cell.length_c   1.000
_cell.angle_alpha   90.00
_cell.angle_beta   90.00
_cell.angle_gamma   90.00
#
_symmetry.space_group_name_H-M   'P 1'
#
loop_
_entity.id
_entity.type
_entity.pdbx_description
1 polymer ?
#
loop_
_entity_poly.entity_id
_entity_poly.type
_entity_poly.pdbx_seq_one_letter_code
_entity_poly.pdbx_strand_id
1 'polypeptide(L)'
;MDIGILLSFLLRNNANFSDLKNAEKDSLLDYSAQNFDWDIVKLFIENDRRDDYFDQLDDQQRMCCLYHFISVGNLGITKFFIEQLIRKERISSVNVPSNHGETFLHLAAKNDKLDIVQYLVNEKGADITVINTDKKTPKDLATEKNCTSVVEFLEQALQKRLFYAAVQGDLDMVKTLINQGVNIDVKDNDNWTSLHFATYTGHLELVKYLLEEGANVLAKNNHDTVLHLAVSSNKEEIIKLVLDKIKETQRDVSQYIDAKDTEGDTPLMWAAENGE
;
A
#
# COMPACT_ATOMS: atom_id res chain seq x y z
N MET A 1 -4.61 -44.98 6.08
CA MET A 1 -5.78 -44.12 5.83
C MET A 1 -5.28 -42.70 6.00
N ASP A 2 -5.41 -41.87 4.97
CA ASP A 2 -5.02 -40.46 5.07
C ASP A 2 -5.86 -39.80 6.18
N ILE A 3 -5.18 -39.18 7.14
CA ILE A 3 -5.84 -38.60 8.31
C ILE A 3 -6.78 -37.45 7.88
N GLY A 4 -6.47 -36.74 6.79
CA GLY A 4 -7.34 -35.71 6.21
C GLY A 4 -8.63 -36.29 5.62
N ILE A 5 -8.59 -37.49 5.03
CA ILE A 5 -9.80 -38.18 4.54
C ILE A 5 -10.68 -38.61 5.71
N LEU A 6 -10.08 -39.16 6.77
CA LEU A 6 -10.83 -39.55 7.96
C LEU A 6 -11.46 -38.32 8.65
N LEU A 7 -10.69 -37.24 8.82
CA LEU A 7 -11.16 -36.01 9.47
C LEU A 7 -12.25 -35.33 8.65
N SER A 8 -12.10 -35.22 7.32
CA SER A 8 -13.15 -34.67 6.45
C SER A 8 -14.43 -35.51 6.48
N PHE A 9 -14.32 -36.84 6.57
CA PHE A 9 -15.49 -37.71 6.78
C PHE A 9 -16.15 -37.46 8.13
N LEU A 10 -15.38 -37.38 9.23
CA LEU A 10 -15.90 -37.10 10.56
C LEU A 10 -16.56 -35.71 10.63
N LEU A 11 -15.99 -34.72 9.94
CA LEU A 11 -16.51 -33.35 9.87
C LEU A 11 -17.87 -33.30 9.19
N ARG A 12 -18.03 -34.01 8.07
CA ARG A 12 -19.33 -34.16 7.37
C ARG A 12 -20.41 -34.83 8.22
N ASN A 13 -20.04 -35.51 9.29
CA ASN A 13 -20.95 -36.20 10.20
C ASN A 13 -21.14 -35.47 11.54
N ASN A 14 -20.80 -34.17 11.62
CA ASN A 14 -20.94 -33.34 12.84
C ASN A 14 -20.24 -33.93 14.08
N ALA A 15 -19.12 -34.63 13.90
CA ALA A 15 -18.30 -35.06 15.03
C ALA A 15 -17.79 -33.83 15.81
N ASN A 16 -17.75 -33.91 17.13
CA ASN A 16 -17.15 -32.85 17.96
C ASN A 16 -15.65 -33.12 18.13
N PHE A 17 -14.81 -32.26 17.56
CA PHE A 17 -13.36 -32.47 17.53
C PHE A 17 -12.66 -31.99 18.79
N SER A 18 -13.36 -31.29 19.71
CA SER A 18 -12.81 -30.89 21.02
C SER A 18 -12.31 -32.08 21.85
N ASP A 19 -12.80 -33.28 21.55
CA ASP A 19 -12.50 -34.50 22.30
C ASP A 19 -11.42 -35.36 21.61
N LEU A 20 -11.03 -35.02 20.38
CA LEU A 20 -9.93 -35.70 19.69
C LEU A 20 -8.61 -35.22 20.26
N LYS A 21 -8.11 -35.98 21.21
CA LYS A 21 -6.84 -35.72 21.87
C LYS A 21 -5.80 -36.73 21.44
N ASN A 22 -4.55 -36.29 21.31
CA ASN A 22 -3.43 -37.19 21.12
C ASN A 22 -3.16 -38.00 22.41
N ALA A 23 -2.16 -38.90 22.38
CA ALA A 23 -1.78 -39.69 23.55
C ALA A 23 -1.34 -38.85 24.77
N GLU A 24 -0.91 -37.61 24.52
CA GLU A 24 -0.45 -36.63 25.52
C GLU A 24 -1.58 -35.73 26.04
N LYS A 25 -2.81 -35.93 25.54
CA LYS A 25 -4.04 -35.16 25.82
C LYS A 25 -4.12 -33.77 25.19
N ASP A 26 -3.24 -33.43 24.26
CA ASP A 26 -3.36 -32.18 23.50
C ASP A 26 -4.51 -32.28 22.52
N SER A 27 -5.20 -31.15 22.28
CA SER A 27 -6.18 -31.04 21.21
C SER A 27 -5.51 -31.40 19.88
N LEU A 28 -6.19 -32.15 19.01
CA LEU A 28 -5.68 -32.44 17.67
C LEU A 28 -5.35 -31.15 16.90
N LEU A 29 -6.10 -30.07 17.14
CA LEU A 29 -5.81 -28.76 16.58
C LEU A 29 -4.45 -28.22 17.05
N ASP A 30 -4.18 -28.28 18.36
CA ASP A 30 -2.91 -27.81 18.94
C ASP A 30 -1.75 -28.64 18.42
N TYR A 31 -1.91 -29.96 18.37
CA TYR A 31 -0.90 -30.87 17.83
C TYR A 31 -0.62 -30.59 16.35
N SER A 32 -1.66 -30.42 15.53
CA SER A 32 -1.50 -30.08 14.10
C SER A 32 -0.84 -28.72 13.91
N ALA A 33 -1.21 -27.71 14.70
CA ALA A 33 -0.56 -26.40 14.64
C ALA A 33 0.92 -26.45 15.07
N GLN A 34 1.25 -27.22 16.12
CA GLN A 34 2.64 -27.43 16.56
C GLN A 34 3.49 -28.16 15.52
N ASN A 35 2.89 -29.11 14.80
CA ASN A 35 3.56 -29.92 13.78
C ASN A 35 3.43 -29.33 12.35
N PHE A 36 2.92 -28.10 12.21
CA PHE A 36 2.76 -27.41 10.94
C PHE A 36 1.86 -28.16 9.93
N ASP A 37 0.89 -28.94 10.42
CA ASP A 37 -0.10 -29.65 9.61
C ASP A 37 -1.29 -28.73 9.29
N TRP A 38 -1.05 -27.83 8.35
CA TRP A 38 -1.96 -26.74 8.05
C TRP A 38 -3.21 -27.17 7.29
N ASP A 39 -3.20 -28.33 6.62
CA ASP A 39 -4.40 -28.87 5.97
C ASP A 39 -5.43 -29.31 7.02
N ILE A 40 -4.96 -29.90 8.13
CA ILE A 40 -5.83 -30.20 9.27
C ILE A 40 -6.31 -28.90 9.92
N VAL A 41 -5.42 -27.95 10.21
CA VAL A 41 -5.81 -26.66 10.82
C VAL A 41 -6.85 -25.93 9.95
N LYS A 42 -6.65 -25.92 8.63
CA LYS A 42 -7.61 -25.39 7.65
C LYS A 42 -8.96 -26.07 7.75
N LEU A 43 -8.98 -27.40 7.77
CA LEU A 43 -10.22 -28.17 7.92
C LEU A 43 -10.95 -27.73 9.20
N PHE A 44 -10.27 -27.66 10.35
CA PHE A 44 -10.89 -27.22 11.59
C PHE A 44 -11.50 -25.81 11.48
N ILE A 45 -10.77 -24.85 10.93
CA ILE A 45 -11.24 -23.46 10.74
C ILE A 45 -12.39 -23.37 9.74
N GLU A 46 -12.41 -24.18 8.68
CA GLU A 46 -13.48 -24.09 7.67
C GLU A 46 -14.85 -24.54 8.19
N ASN A 47 -14.90 -25.27 9.30
CA ASN A 47 -16.15 -25.70 9.93
C ASN A 47 -16.76 -24.62 10.83
N ASP A 48 -18.08 -24.73 11.07
CA ASP A 48 -18.97 -23.73 11.70
C ASP A 48 -18.60 -23.25 13.13
N ARG A 49 -17.45 -23.65 13.69
CA ARG A 49 -16.98 -23.29 15.05
C ARG A 49 -15.66 -22.52 15.06
N ARG A 50 -15.49 -21.59 14.12
CA ARG A 50 -14.26 -20.80 13.93
C ARG A 50 -13.73 -20.10 15.19
N ASP A 51 -14.63 -19.51 15.99
CA ASP A 51 -14.24 -18.73 17.17
C ASP A 51 -13.67 -19.64 18.28
N ASP A 52 -14.25 -20.82 18.50
CA ASP A 52 -13.77 -21.79 19.50
C ASP A 52 -12.35 -22.28 19.19
N TYR A 53 -12.05 -22.47 17.90
CA TYR A 53 -10.73 -22.93 17.46
C TYR A 53 -9.67 -21.83 17.53
N PHE A 54 -10.03 -20.60 17.19
CA PHE A 54 -9.11 -19.48 17.32
C PHE A 54 -8.67 -19.27 18.78
N ASP A 55 -9.58 -19.49 19.74
CA ASP A 55 -9.31 -19.33 21.16
C ASP A 55 -8.45 -20.46 21.78
N GLN A 56 -8.42 -21.64 21.15
CA GLN A 56 -7.55 -22.76 21.57
C GLN A 56 -6.08 -22.51 21.23
N LEU A 57 -5.81 -21.88 20.07
CA LEU A 57 -4.46 -21.60 19.63
C LEU A 57 -3.79 -20.54 20.53
N ASP A 58 -2.51 -20.73 20.85
CA ASP A 58 -1.71 -19.67 21.47
C ASP A 58 -1.34 -18.55 20.48
N ASP A 59 -0.77 -17.46 20.98
CA ASP A 59 -0.44 -16.28 20.14
C ASP A 59 0.63 -16.60 19.06
N GLN A 60 1.57 -17.51 19.35
CA GLN A 60 2.57 -17.94 18.38
C GLN A 60 1.95 -18.79 17.28
N GLN A 61 1.12 -19.76 17.64
CA GLN A 61 0.38 -20.61 16.72
C GLN A 61 -0.54 -19.78 15.82
N ARG A 62 -1.27 -18.80 16.39
CA ARG A 62 -2.14 -17.89 15.61
C ARG A 62 -1.35 -17.14 14.54
N MET A 63 -0.19 -16.60 14.89
CA MET A 63 0.68 -15.88 13.95
C MET A 63 1.28 -16.81 12.90
N CYS A 64 1.75 -18.00 13.28
CA CYS A 64 2.24 -19.02 12.35
C CYS A 64 1.15 -19.47 11.35
N CYS A 65 -0.06 -19.72 11.82
CA CYS A 65 -1.23 -20.03 10.99
C CYS A 65 -1.48 -18.91 9.98
N LEU A 66 -1.55 -17.66 10.47
CA LEU A 66 -1.81 -16.51 9.63
C LEU A 66 -0.74 -16.33 8.55
N TYR A 67 0.54 -16.41 8.91
CA TYR A 67 1.64 -16.33 7.95
C TYR A 67 1.59 -17.44 6.89
N HIS A 68 1.25 -18.67 7.30
CA HIS A 68 1.07 -19.77 6.36
C HIS A 68 -0.08 -19.50 5.39
N PHE A 69 -1.26 -19.14 5.89
CA PHE A 69 -2.43 -18.93 5.03
C PHE A 69 -2.29 -17.72 4.10
N ILE A 70 -1.56 -16.68 4.53
CA ILE A 70 -1.14 -15.60 3.63
C ILE A 70 -0.25 -16.15 2.52
N SER A 71 0.75 -16.96 2.86
CA SER A 71 1.70 -17.50 1.87
C SER A 71 1.04 -18.43 0.85
N VAL A 72 0.04 -19.23 1.28
CA VAL A 72 -0.72 -20.12 0.39
C VAL A 72 -1.76 -19.36 -0.43
N GLY A 73 -2.29 -18.24 0.08
CA GLY A 73 -3.31 -17.45 -0.60
C GLY A 73 -4.73 -17.78 -0.18
N ASN A 74 -4.96 -18.18 1.08
CA ASN A 74 -6.31 -18.44 1.58
C ASN A 74 -6.93 -17.16 2.15
N LEU A 75 -7.51 -16.33 1.28
CA LEU A 75 -8.12 -15.05 1.67
C LEU A 75 -9.16 -15.21 2.79
N GLY A 76 -10.03 -16.22 2.73
CA GLY A 76 -11.11 -16.40 3.71
C GLY A 76 -10.58 -16.60 5.13
N ILE A 77 -9.57 -17.45 5.29
CA ILE A 77 -8.93 -17.68 6.59
C ILE A 77 -8.07 -16.49 7.00
N THR A 78 -7.34 -15.87 6.06
CA THR A 78 -6.56 -14.66 6.33
C THR A 78 -7.44 -13.52 6.84
N LYS A 79 -8.60 -13.27 6.23
CA LYS A 79 -9.57 -12.27 6.69
C LYS A 79 -10.02 -12.59 8.11
N PHE A 80 -10.46 -13.82 8.35
CA PHE A 80 -10.91 -14.28 9.66
C PHE A 80 -9.85 -14.07 10.75
N PHE A 81 -8.61 -14.53 10.53
CA PHE A 81 -7.54 -14.40 11.52
C PHE A 81 -7.20 -12.93 11.81
N ILE A 82 -7.05 -12.09 10.78
CA ILE A 82 -6.74 -10.67 10.97
C ILE A 82 -7.86 -9.96 11.75
N GLU A 83 -9.12 -10.23 11.42
CA GLU A 83 -10.26 -9.63 12.10
C GLU A 83 -10.35 -10.04 13.56
N GLN A 84 -10.12 -11.33 13.87
CA GLN A 84 -10.13 -11.81 15.25
C GLN A 84 -8.95 -11.26 16.06
N LEU A 85 -7.76 -11.20 15.47
CA LEU A 85 -6.58 -10.62 16.13
C LEU A 85 -6.79 -9.14 16.46
N ILE A 86 -7.40 -8.37 15.56
CA ILE A 86 -7.73 -6.96 15.81
C ILE A 86 -8.86 -6.84 16.83
N ARG A 87 -9.96 -7.60 16.68
CA ARG A 87 -11.12 -7.57 17.58
C ARG A 87 -10.75 -7.91 19.03
N LYS A 88 -9.82 -8.85 19.22
CA LYS A 88 -9.35 -9.28 20.54
C LYS A 88 -8.11 -8.48 21.00
N GLU A 89 -7.80 -7.37 20.34
CA GLU A 89 -6.69 -6.45 20.67
C GLU A 89 -5.32 -7.13 20.75
N ARG A 90 -5.12 -8.24 20.02
CA ARG A 90 -3.85 -8.97 19.95
C ARG A 90 -2.85 -8.27 19.05
N ILE A 91 -3.33 -7.63 17.99
CA ILE A 91 -2.54 -6.75 17.12
C ILE A 91 -3.29 -5.42 16.95
N SER A 92 -2.55 -4.32 16.90
CA SER A 92 -3.10 -2.98 16.66
C SER A 92 -3.20 -2.62 15.17
N SER A 93 -2.37 -3.24 14.33
CA SER A 93 -2.39 -3.04 12.87
C SER A 93 -1.87 -4.28 12.13
N VAL A 94 -2.09 -4.31 10.82
CA VAL A 94 -1.59 -5.36 9.92
C VAL A 94 -0.09 -5.21 9.59
N ASN A 95 0.56 -4.18 10.11
CA ASN A 95 1.98 -3.88 9.85
C ASN A 95 2.93 -4.59 10.81
N VAL A 96 2.44 -5.59 11.55
CA VAL A 96 3.26 -6.38 12.48
C VAL A 96 4.36 -7.14 11.71
N PRO A 97 5.64 -6.89 12.02
CA PRO A 97 6.74 -7.58 11.37
C PRO A 97 6.95 -8.98 11.96
N SER A 98 7.37 -9.91 11.12
CA SER A 98 7.93 -11.20 11.57
C SER A 98 9.34 -11.00 12.15
N ASN A 99 9.97 -12.09 12.59
CA ASN A 99 11.35 -12.09 13.05
C ASN A 99 12.37 -11.63 11.97
N HIS A 100 11.98 -11.65 10.69
CA HIS A 100 12.80 -11.17 9.56
C HIS A 100 12.37 -9.76 9.10
N GLY A 101 11.57 -9.05 9.89
CA GLY A 101 11.03 -7.74 9.49
C GLY A 101 9.94 -7.81 8.41
N GLU A 102 9.58 -8.99 7.92
CA GLU A 102 8.54 -9.15 6.89
C GLU A 102 7.15 -8.98 7.50
N THR A 103 6.38 -7.99 7.03
CA THR A 103 4.96 -7.81 7.37
C THR A 103 4.06 -8.76 6.58
N PHE A 104 2.77 -8.82 6.90
CA PHE A 104 1.78 -9.56 6.11
C PHE A 104 1.81 -9.17 4.62
N LEU A 105 2.05 -7.89 4.33
CA LEU A 105 2.13 -7.40 2.97
C LEU A 105 3.38 -7.91 2.23
N HIS A 106 4.54 -8.00 2.90
CA HIS A 106 5.75 -8.59 2.31
C HIS A 106 5.49 -10.04 1.91
N LEU A 107 4.84 -10.82 2.78
CA LEU A 107 4.56 -12.22 2.54
C LEU A 107 3.54 -12.43 1.41
N ALA A 108 2.46 -11.65 1.41
CA ALA A 108 1.46 -11.72 0.34
C ALA A 108 2.08 -11.32 -1.01
N ALA A 109 2.93 -10.29 -1.02
CA ALA A 109 3.55 -9.79 -2.24
C ALA A 109 4.59 -10.77 -2.81
N LYS A 110 5.44 -11.34 -1.96
CA LYS A 110 6.45 -12.35 -2.31
C LYS A 110 5.86 -13.65 -2.86
N ASN A 111 4.63 -13.98 -2.46
CA ASN A 111 3.93 -15.21 -2.87
C ASN A 111 2.86 -14.97 -3.97
N ASP A 112 2.86 -13.80 -4.60
CA ASP A 112 1.93 -13.42 -5.68
C ASP A 112 0.43 -13.51 -5.29
N LYS A 113 0.10 -13.18 -4.04
CA LYS A 113 -1.28 -13.25 -3.53
C LYS A 113 -2.00 -11.92 -3.68
N LEU A 114 -2.34 -11.58 -4.93
CA LEU A 114 -2.94 -10.29 -5.29
C LEU A 114 -4.22 -9.98 -4.48
N ASP A 115 -5.08 -10.96 -4.28
CA ASP A 115 -6.32 -10.84 -3.52
C ASP A 115 -6.09 -10.45 -2.04
N ILE A 116 -5.09 -11.07 -1.41
CA ILE A 116 -4.65 -10.73 -0.06
C ILE A 116 -3.95 -9.37 -0.03
N VAL A 117 -3.10 -9.07 -1.02
CA VAL A 117 -2.45 -7.75 -1.15
C VAL A 117 -3.51 -6.65 -1.23
N GLN A 118 -4.53 -6.81 -2.08
CA GLN A 118 -5.64 -5.87 -2.22
C GLN A 118 -6.42 -5.70 -0.91
N TYR A 119 -6.72 -6.80 -0.23
CA TYR A 119 -7.37 -6.76 1.09
C TYR A 119 -6.54 -5.98 2.11
N LEU A 120 -5.25 -6.29 2.23
CA LEU A 120 -4.35 -5.66 3.19
C LEU A 120 -4.22 -4.15 2.92
N VAL A 121 -4.00 -3.75 1.66
CA VAL A 121 -3.79 -2.35 1.29
C VAL A 121 -5.10 -1.55 1.35
N ASN A 122 -6.17 -2.04 0.72
CA ASN A 122 -7.40 -1.26 0.54
C ASN A 122 -8.34 -1.31 1.76
N GLU A 123 -8.48 -2.47 2.40
CA GLU A 123 -9.43 -2.63 3.52
C GLU A 123 -8.77 -2.43 4.88
N LYS A 124 -7.47 -2.77 5.04
CA LYS A 124 -6.78 -2.71 6.33
C LYS A 124 -5.71 -1.63 6.45
N GLY A 125 -5.45 -0.87 5.38
CA GLY A 125 -4.49 0.24 5.41
C GLY A 125 -3.05 -0.23 5.66
N ALA A 126 -2.67 -1.38 5.10
CA ALA A 126 -1.30 -1.88 5.20
C ALA A 126 -0.30 -0.87 4.65
N ASP A 127 0.79 -0.68 5.37
CA ASP A 127 1.82 0.27 4.97
C ASP A 127 2.70 -0.34 3.87
N ILE A 128 2.54 0.21 2.66
CA ILE A 128 3.24 -0.23 1.44
C ILE A 128 4.72 0.15 1.41
N THR A 129 5.17 1.05 2.30
CA THR A 129 6.54 1.60 2.34
C THR A 129 7.46 0.90 3.34
N VAL A 130 6.97 -0.09 4.08
CA VAL A 130 7.76 -0.79 5.11
C VAL A 130 8.93 -1.53 4.44
N ILE A 131 10.09 -1.54 5.10
CA ILE A 131 11.26 -2.32 4.69
C ILE A 131 11.51 -3.47 5.65
N ASN A 132 11.87 -4.64 5.12
CA ASN A 132 12.29 -5.79 5.92
C ASN A 132 13.77 -5.68 6.37
N THR A 133 14.30 -6.71 7.03
CA THR A 133 15.72 -6.74 7.47
C THR A 133 16.72 -6.67 6.32
N ASP A 134 16.32 -7.08 5.11
CA ASP A 134 17.14 -7.03 3.89
C ASP A 134 17.03 -5.69 3.16
N LYS A 135 16.37 -4.70 3.76
CA LYS A 135 16.07 -3.38 3.18
C LYS A 135 15.21 -3.46 1.91
N LYS A 136 14.33 -4.46 1.83
CA LYS A 136 13.40 -4.66 0.72
C LYS A 136 12.00 -4.25 1.13
N THR A 137 11.34 -3.50 0.26
CA THR A 137 9.91 -3.23 0.36
C THR A 137 9.09 -4.43 -0.12
N PRO A 138 7.76 -4.50 0.15
CA PRO A 138 6.90 -5.51 -0.45
C PRO A 138 6.96 -5.51 -1.98
N LYS A 139 7.08 -4.33 -2.60
CA LYS A 139 7.24 -4.21 -4.05
C LYS A 139 8.55 -4.82 -4.52
N ASP A 140 9.67 -4.55 -3.84
CA ASP A 140 10.97 -5.12 -4.22
C ASP A 140 10.96 -6.65 -4.19
N LEU A 141 10.34 -7.25 -3.17
CA LEU A 141 10.17 -8.70 -3.08
C LEU A 141 9.29 -9.24 -4.22
N ALA A 142 8.18 -8.57 -4.54
CA ALA A 142 7.33 -8.96 -5.67
C ALA A 142 8.09 -8.89 -7.01
N THR A 143 8.89 -7.85 -7.22
CA THR A 143 9.74 -7.70 -8.40
C THR A 143 10.78 -8.81 -8.49
N GLU A 144 11.49 -9.13 -7.40
CA GLU A 144 12.47 -10.22 -7.36
C GLU A 144 11.85 -11.60 -7.63
N LYS A 145 10.58 -11.78 -7.27
CA LYS A 145 9.83 -13.01 -7.50
C LYS A 145 9.06 -13.03 -8.83
N ASN A 146 9.16 -11.96 -9.63
CA ASN A 146 8.44 -11.77 -10.89
C ASN A 146 6.90 -11.85 -10.73
N CYS A 147 6.38 -11.34 -9.61
CA CYS A 147 4.94 -11.27 -9.32
C CYS A 147 4.31 -10.05 -10.02
N THR A 148 4.19 -10.09 -11.35
CA THR A 148 3.83 -8.93 -12.18
C THR A 148 2.53 -8.25 -11.73
N SER A 149 1.47 -9.01 -11.47
CA SER A 149 0.18 -8.44 -11.09
C SER A 149 0.22 -7.72 -9.74
N VAL A 150 1.01 -8.24 -8.79
CA VAL A 150 1.24 -7.57 -7.50
C VAL A 150 2.08 -6.31 -7.69
N VAL A 151 3.14 -6.36 -8.51
CA VAL A 151 4.00 -5.19 -8.78
C VAL A 151 3.17 -4.05 -9.38
N GLU A 152 2.38 -4.33 -10.41
CA GLU A 152 1.50 -3.34 -11.05
C GLU A 152 0.53 -2.71 -10.05
N PHE A 153 -0.09 -3.53 -9.18
CA PHE A 153 -1.00 -3.02 -8.15
C PHE A 153 -0.28 -2.15 -7.12
N LEU A 154 0.89 -2.57 -6.63
CA LEU A 154 1.66 -1.83 -5.64
C LEU A 154 2.22 -0.51 -6.22
N GLU A 155 2.62 -0.49 -7.49
CA GLU A 155 3.06 0.72 -8.17
C GLU A 155 1.93 1.75 -8.25
N GLN A 156 0.73 1.32 -8.66
CA GLN A 156 -0.45 2.19 -8.68
C GLN A 156 -0.81 2.69 -7.28
N ALA A 157 -0.73 1.83 -6.25
CA ALA A 157 -0.98 2.21 -4.87
C ALA A 157 0.04 3.22 -4.34
N LEU A 158 1.34 3.04 -4.64
CA LEU A 158 2.41 3.97 -4.29
C LEU A 158 2.21 5.33 -4.96
N GLN A 159 1.85 5.34 -6.25
CA GLN A 159 1.55 6.56 -6.99
C GLN A 159 0.37 7.31 -6.36
N LYS A 160 -0.74 6.61 -6.07
CA LYS A 160 -1.90 7.22 -5.42
C LYS A 160 -1.54 7.82 -4.06
N ARG A 161 -0.68 7.14 -3.30
CA ARG A 161 -0.19 7.63 -2.01
C ARG A 161 0.70 8.86 -2.15
N LEU A 162 1.54 8.92 -3.19
CA LEU A 162 2.35 10.09 -3.52
C LEU A 162 1.46 11.31 -3.82
N PHE A 163 0.41 11.15 -4.62
CA PHE A 163 -0.52 12.24 -4.92
C PHE A 163 -1.27 12.72 -3.66
N TYR A 164 -1.74 11.79 -2.83
CA TYR A 164 -2.38 12.16 -1.57
C TYR A 164 -1.43 12.93 -0.65
N ALA A 165 -0.19 12.45 -0.49
CA ALA A 165 0.83 13.14 0.29
C ALA A 165 1.13 14.54 -0.28
N ALA A 166 1.15 14.68 -1.61
CA ALA A 166 1.37 15.97 -2.25
C ALA A 166 0.23 16.98 -2.00
N VAL A 167 -1.02 16.52 -2.03
CA VAL A 167 -2.19 17.35 -1.69
C VAL A 167 -2.16 17.79 -0.22
N GLN A 168 -1.73 16.90 0.69
CA GLN A 168 -1.65 17.21 2.12
C GLN A 168 -0.41 18.02 2.51
N GLY A 169 0.58 18.13 1.61
CA GLY A 169 1.86 18.78 1.93
C GLY A 169 2.74 17.92 2.85
N ASP A 170 2.51 16.61 2.89
CA ASP A 170 3.28 15.67 3.71
C ASP A 170 4.66 15.42 3.09
N LEU A 171 5.58 16.34 3.37
CA LEU A 171 6.94 16.35 2.85
C LEU A 171 7.71 15.07 3.22
N ASP A 172 7.52 14.55 4.43
CA ASP A 172 8.25 13.37 4.90
C ASP A 172 7.79 12.10 4.17
N MET A 173 6.48 11.96 3.92
CA MET A 173 5.96 10.88 3.08
C MET A 173 6.44 10.99 1.63
N VAL A 174 6.44 12.19 1.05
CA VAL A 174 6.93 12.40 -0.32
C VAL A 174 8.41 12.04 -0.44
N LYS A 175 9.25 12.50 0.50
CA LYS A 175 10.67 12.12 0.58
C LYS A 175 10.85 10.62 0.66
N THR A 176 10.06 9.95 1.50
CA THR A 176 10.12 8.50 1.68
C THR A 176 9.83 7.78 0.36
N LEU A 177 8.76 8.18 -0.34
CA LEU A 177 8.35 7.54 -1.60
C LEU A 177 9.35 7.79 -2.74
N ILE A 178 9.89 9.00 -2.87
CA ILE A 178 10.89 9.32 -3.90
C ILE A 178 12.20 8.55 -3.63
N ASN A 179 12.64 8.48 -2.37
CA ASN A 179 13.82 7.68 -2.00
C ASN A 179 13.63 6.17 -2.25
N GLN A 180 12.38 5.69 -2.29
CA GLN A 180 12.02 4.32 -2.66
C GLN A 180 11.89 4.11 -4.18
N GLY A 181 12.26 5.11 -4.98
CA GLY A 181 12.27 5.01 -6.44
C GLY A 181 10.89 5.15 -7.09
N VAL A 182 9.90 5.73 -6.39
CA VAL A 182 8.66 6.16 -7.05
C VAL A 182 9.00 7.30 -8.01
N ASN A 183 8.59 7.17 -9.27
CA ASN A 183 8.83 8.21 -10.26
C ASN A 183 8.05 9.49 -9.89
N ILE A 184 8.76 10.63 -9.88
CA ILE A 184 8.24 11.94 -9.46
C ILE A 184 7.26 12.55 -10.48
N ASP A 185 7.43 12.21 -11.76
CA ASP A 185 6.67 12.77 -12.88
C ASP A 185 5.53 11.87 -13.37
N VAL A 186 5.15 10.87 -12.57
CA VAL A 186 4.01 10.01 -12.92
C VAL A 186 2.74 10.85 -12.94
N LYS A 187 1.91 10.58 -13.95
CA LYS A 187 0.67 11.28 -14.23
C LYS A 187 -0.54 10.46 -13.79
N ASP A 188 -1.54 11.12 -13.20
CA ASP A 188 -2.86 10.52 -13.01
C ASP A 188 -3.70 10.55 -14.30
N ASN A 189 -4.97 10.17 -14.21
CA ASN A 189 -5.88 10.13 -15.37
C ASN A 189 -6.15 11.51 -15.99
N ASP A 190 -5.98 12.58 -15.21
CA ASP A 190 -6.14 13.97 -15.65
C ASP A 190 -4.80 14.63 -16.00
N ASN A 191 -3.76 13.81 -16.15
CA ASN A 191 -2.37 14.22 -16.39
C ASN A 191 -1.73 15.04 -15.27
N TRP A 192 -2.29 15.03 -14.06
CA TRP A 192 -1.71 15.67 -12.89
C TRP A 192 -0.50 14.90 -12.37
N THR A 193 0.50 15.65 -11.91
CA THR A 193 1.69 15.12 -11.23
C THR A 193 1.69 15.59 -9.78
N SER A 194 2.56 15.02 -8.95
CA SER A 194 2.76 15.46 -7.57
C SER A 194 3.09 16.95 -7.46
N LEU A 195 3.83 17.50 -8.43
CA LEU A 195 4.13 18.92 -8.51
C LEU A 195 2.89 19.76 -8.78
N HIS A 196 1.98 19.33 -9.66
CA HIS A 196 0.71 20.04 -9.87
C HIS A 196 -0.11 20.11 -8.58
N PHE A 197 -0.26 18.99 -7.85
CA PHE A 197 -1.00 18.95 -6.59
C PHE A 197 -0.37 19.84 -5.52
N ALA A 198 0.95 19.75 -5.31
CA ALA A 198 1.66 20.55 -4.31
C ALA A 198 1.62 22.05 -4.62
N THR A 199 1.75 22.42 -5.90
CA THR A 199 1.67 23.81 -6.36
C THR A 199 0.27 24.37 -6.18
N TYR A 200 -0.77 23.67 -6.65
CA TYR A 200 -2.15 24.10 -6.54
C TYR A 200 -2.60 24.29 -5.08
N THR A 201 -2.18 23.39 -4.20
CA THR A 201 -2.50 23.46 -2.76
C THR A 201 -1.64 24.45 -1.98
N GLY A 202 -0.57 24.99 -2.59
CA GLY A 202 0.24 26.05 -2.01
C GLY A 202 1.31 25.59 -1.01
N HIS A 203 1.74 24.32 -1.07
CA HIS A 203 2.74 23.77 -0.14
C HIS A 203 4.18 24.12 -0.56
N LEU A 204 4.60 25.35 -0.28
CA LEU A 204 5.89 25.91 -0.73
C LEU A 204 7.10 25.00 -0.51
N GLU A 205 7.30 24.47 0.70
CA GLU A 205 8.46 23.63 1.02
C GLU A 205 8.44 22.31 0.25
N LEU A 206 7.26 21.77 -0.01
CA LEU A 206 7.11 20.59 -0.84
C LEU A 206 7.38 20.90 -2.32
N VAL A 207 6.90 22.04 -2.83
CA VAL A 207 7.19 22.47 -4.21
C VAL A 207 8.70 22.64 -4.41
N LYS A 208 9.40 23.31 -3.48
CA LYS A 208 10.86 23.45 -3.50
C LYS A 208 11.53 22.09 -3.60
N TYR A 209 11.18 21.17 -2.71
CA TYR A 209 11.75 19.83 -2.69
C TYR A 209 11.52 19.07 -4.00
N LEU A 210 10.28 19.08 -4.53
CA LEU A 210 9.97 18.39 -5.78
C LEU A 210 10.78 18.95 -6.97
N LEU A 211 10.97 20.27 -7.04
CA LEU A 211 11.77 20.91 -8.09
C LEU A 211 13.28 20.63 -7.95
N GLU A 212 13.78 20.50 -6.73
CA GLU A 212 15.17 20.10 -6.43
C GLU A 212 15.44 18.66 -6.85
N GLU A 213 14.48 17.76 -6.63
CA GLU A 213 14.51 16.35 -7.08
C GLU A 213 14.24 16.18 -8.59
N GLY A 214 14.10 17.29 -9.32
CA GLY A 214 14.01 17.27 -10.78
C GLY A 214 12.61 17.03 -11.34
N ALA A 215 11.55 17.28 -10.56
CA ALA A 215 10.18 17.28 -11.09
C ALA A 215 10.08 18.22 -12.30
N ASN A 216 9.34 17.78 -13.32
CA ASN A 216 9.15 18.56 -14.53
C ASN A 216 8.28 19.80 -14.28
N VAL A 217 8.94 20.95 -14.08
CA VAL A 217 8.27 22.26 -13.91
C VAL A 217 7.44 22.68 -15.13
N LEU A 218 7.71 22.10 -16.30
CA LEU A 218 7.01 22.36 -17.55
C LEU A 218 5.87 21.38 -17.80
N ALA A 219 5.56 20.53 -16.81
CA ALA A 219 4.45 19.60 -16.93
C ALA A 219 3.14 20.37 -17.15
N LYS A 220 2.29 19.80 -18.01
CA LYS A 220 0.94 20.26 -18.28
C LYS A 220 -0.01 19.09 -17.99
N ASN A 221 -1.04 19.36 -17.19
CA ASN A 221 -2.16 18.46 -17.00
C ASN A 221 -3.16 18.64 -18.17
N ASN A 222 -4.37 18.10 -18.09
CA ASN A 222 -5.36 18.25 -19.18
C ASN A 222 -5.73 19.71 -19.50
N HIS A 223 -5.59 20.61 -18.53
CA HIS A 223 -6.01 22.00 -18.60
C HIS A 223 -4.80 22.94 -18.51
N ASP A 224 -4.01 22.78 -17.45
CA ASP A 224 -3.17 23.82 -16.88
C ASP A 224 -1.70 23.39 -16.83
N THR A 225 -0.80 24.37 -16.93
CA THR A 225 0.62 24.16 -16.58
C THR A 225 0.83 24.38 -15.09
N VAL A 226 1.98 23.92 -14.56
CA VAL A 226 2.38 24.23 -13.17
C VAL A 226 2.34 25.74 -12.88
N LEU A 227 2.64 26.59 -13.88
CA LEU A 227 2.61 28.05 -13.70
C LEU A 227 1.18 28.60 -13.53
N HIS A 228 0.19 28.08 -14.27
CA HIS A 228 -1.23 28.45 -14.05
C HIS A 228 -1.65 28.12 -12.62
N LEU A 229 -1.31 26.90 -12.15
CA LEU A 229 -1.63 26.46 -10.79
C LEU A 229 -0.90 27.30 -9.74
N ALA A 230 0.34 27.73 -9.99
CA ALA A 230 1.09 28.59 -9.09
C ALA A 230 0.40 29.94 -8.88
N VAL A 231 -0.15 30.53 -9.94
CA VAL A 231 -0.97 31.75 -9.84
C VAL A 231 -2.23 31.48 -9.03
N SER A 232 -2.93 30.38 -9.27
CA SER A 232 -4.15 30.05 -8.48
C SER A 232 -3.90 29.81 -6.99
N SER A 233 -2.66 29.43 -6.62
CA SER A 233 -2.30 29.18 -5.22
C SER A 233 -2.24 30.47 -4.38
N ASN A 234 -2.20 31.65 -5.00
CA ASN A 234 -2.02 32.96 -4.38
C ASN A 234 -0.81 32.98 -3.42
N LYS A 235 0.29 32.37 -3.86
CA LYS A 235 1.59 32.34 -3.15
C LYS A 235 2.67 32.91 -4.05
N GLU A 236 2.94 34.20 -3.90
CA GLU A 236 4.01 34.88 -4.66
C GLU A 236 5.34 34.11 -4.64
N GLU A 237 5.70 33.50 -3.52
CA GLU A 237 6.93 32.72 -3.38
C GLU A 237 6.95 31.49 -4.29
N ILE A 238 5.82 30.80 -4.45
CA ILE A 238 5.70 29.65 -5.36
C ILE A 238 5.78 30.13 -6.81
N ILE A 239 5.11 31.24 -7.14
CA ILE A 239 5.17 31.82 -8.49
C ILE A 239 6.62 32.18 -8.86
N LYS A 240 7.33 32.88 -7.97
CA LYS A 240 8.74 33.25 -8.17
C LYS A 240 9.61 32.01 -8.35
N LEU A 241 9.46 31.03 -7.47
CA LEU A 241 10.20 29.77 -7.52
C LEU A 241 9.99 29.02 -8.84
N VAL A 242 8.74 28.86 -9.27
CA VAL A 242 8.39 28.19 -10.53
C VAL A 242 8.96 28.97 -11.72
N LEU A 243 8.82 30.29 -11.76
CA LEU A 243 9.37 31.12 -12.83
C LEU A 243 10.89 31.02 -12.93
N ASP A 244 11.59 31.05 -11.80
CA ASP A 244 13.04 30.92 -11.77
C ASP A 244 13.47 29.54 -12.25
N LYS A 245 12.75 28.48 -11.86
CA LYS A 245 13.05 27.13 -12.35
C LYS A 245 12.77 26.93 -13.84
N ILE A 246 11.72 27.56 -14.38
CA ILE A 246 11.44 27.56 -15.82
C ILE A 246 12.59 28.24 -16.58
N LYS A 247 13.07 29.41 -16.11
CA LYS A 247 14.20 30.12 -16.74
C LYS A 247 15.51 29.33 -16.69
N GLU A 248 15.74 28.57 -15.61
CA GLU A 248 16.89 27.66 -15.51
C GLU A 248 16.81 26.53 -16.53
N THR A 249 15.61 25.98 -16.74
CA THR A 249 15.41 24.80 -17.58
C THR A 249 15.45 25.16 -19.07
N GLN A 250 14.94 26.33 -19.47
CA GLN A 250 14.92 26.77 -20.87
C GLN A 250 15.26 28.24 -21.06
N ARG A 251 16.03 28.53 -22.12
CA ARG A 251 16.37 29.91 -22.53
C ARG A 251 15.19 30.67 -23.11
N ASP A 252 14.25 29.98 -23.77
CA ASP A 252 13.05 30.60 -24.32
C ASP A 252 11.84 30.29 -23.43
N VAL A 253 11.54 31.25 -22.56
CA VAL A 253 10.47 31.17 -21.56
C VAL A 253 9.10 31.50 -22.15
N SER A 254 9.07 32.12 -23.35
CA SER A 254 7.86 32.71 -23.94
C SER A 254 6.76 31.67 -24.16
N GLN A 255 7.12 30.49 -24.64
CA GLN A 255 6.17 29.40 -24.90
C GLN A 255 5.47 28.84 -23.64
N TYR A 256 5.98 29.14 -22.44
CA TYR A 256 5.40 28.64 -21.17
C TYR A 256 4.72 29.73 -20.36
N ILE A 257 5.25 30.95 -20.39
CA ILE A 257 4.60 32.12 -19.79
C ILE A 257 3.33 32.46 -20.56
N ASP A 258 3.31 32.24 -21.87
CA ASP A 258 2.14 32.45 -22.74
C ASP A 258 1.44 31.13 -23.09
N ALA A 259 1.75 30.04 -22.38
CA ALA A 259 1.05 28.78 -22.58
C ALA A 259 -0.43 28.98 -22.28
N LYS A 260 -1.28 28.48 -23.17
CA LYS A 260 -2.72 28.57 -23.00
C LYS A 260 -3.27 27.31 -22.34
N ASP A 261 -4.22 27.50 -21.44
CA ASP A 261 -5.05 26.43 -20.92
C ASP A 261 -6.09 25.97 -21.97
N THR A 262 -7.09 25.19 -21.56
CA THR A 262 -8.17 24.73 -22.45
C THR A 262 -9.19 25.82 -22.80
N GLU A 263 -9.27 26.89 -22.01
CA GLU A 263 -10.17 28.04 -22.24
C GLU A 263 -9.48 29.10 -23.12
N GLY A 264 -8.16 28.99 -23.29
CA GLY A 264 -7.35 29.87 -24.10
C GLY A 264 -6.63 30.95 -23.28
N ASP A 265 -6.73 30.87 -21.96
CA ASP A 265 -6.19 31.83 -21.02
C ASP A 265 -4.74 31.49 -20.68
N THR A 266 -3.96 32.53 -20.44
CA THR A 266 -2.56 32.40 -20.01
C THR A 266 -2.47 32.56 -18.49
N PRO A 267 -1.35 32.16 -17.85
CA PRO A 267 -1.13 32.41 -16.42
C PRO A 267 -1.24 33.90 -16.06
N LEU A 268 -0.88 34.80 -16.98
CA LEU A 268 -1.02 36.24 -16.79
C LEU A 268 -2.50 36.69 -16.79
N MET A 269 -3.35 36.06 -17.62
CA MET A 269 -4.78 36.31 -17.62
C MET A 269 -5.40 35.87 -16.28
N TRP A 270 -5.00 34.72 -15.76
CA TRP A 270 -5.41 34.27 -14.41
C TRP A 270 -4.98 35.25 -13.31
N ALA A 271 -3.75 35.78 -13.38
CA ALA A 271 -3.28 36.77 -12.40
C ALA A 271 -4.14 38.05 -12.45
N ALA A 272 -4.44 38.53 -13.66
CA ALA A 272 -5.29 39.69 -13.87
C ALA A 272 -6.74 39.47 -13.39
N GLU A 273 -7.30 38.27 -13.55
CA GLU A 273 -8.63 37.91 -13.04
C GLU A 273 -8.69 37.80 -11.51
N ASN A 274 -7.64 37.24 -10.90
CA ASN A 274 -7.53 37.09 -9.45
C ASN A 274 -7.15 38.40 -8.74
N GLY A 275 -6.78 39.44 -9.49
CA GLY A 275 -6.39 40.75 -8.95
C GLY A 275 -4.99 40.76 -8.32
N GLU A 276 -4.10 39.89 -8.80
CA GLU A 276 -2.71 39.70 -8.34
C GLU A 276 -1.69 40.43 -9.23
#